data_AF-A0A258FH96-F1
#
_entry.id   AF-A0A258FH96-F1
#
_cell.length_a   1.000
_cell.length_b   1.000
_cell.length_c   1.000
_cell.angle_alpha   90.00
_cell.angle_beta   90.00
_cell.angle_gamma   90.00
#
_symmetry.space_group_name_H-M   'P 1'
#
loop_
_entity.id
_entity.type
_entity.pdbx_description
1 polymer ?
#
loop_
_entity_poly.entity_id
_entity_poly.type
_entity_poly.pdbx_seq_one_letter_code
_entity_poly.pdbx_strand_id
1 'polypeptide(L)'
;MRKVPGKNSSAEIKLRRLLRRMGIGYRLHRKDLPGSPDVAMAGRKAAIFVHGCFWHGHDCKRGARAPKANAAYWTAKIARNRARDIASTAALQAMGWRAVVVWECELKDEAALEARLGRELPRALTDRSSPRDSNQAAAVAGSS
;
A
#
# COMPACT_ATOMS: atom_id res chain seq x y z
N MET A 1 -16.85 -21.46 -0.12
CA MET A 1 -15.57 -20.71 -0.01
C MET A 1 -15.65 -19.77 1.17
N ARG A 2 -14.68 -19.82 2.09
CA ARG A 2 -14.70 -19.10 3.37
C ARG A 2 -14.49 -17.59 3.13
N LYS A 3 -15.27 -16.75 3.82
CA LYS A 3 -15.14 -15.29 3.84
C LYS A 3 -13.74 -14.95 4.38
N VAL A 4 -12.81 -14.57 3.52
CA VAL A 4 -11.51 -14.06 3.95
C VAL A 4 -11.79 -12.74 4.69
N PRO A 5 -11.44 -12.60 5.97
CA PRO A 5 -11.66 -11.36 6.68
C PRO A 5 -10.87 -10.24 5.99
N GLY A 6 -11.55 -9.13 5.70
CA GLY A 6 -10.97 -8.02 4.95
C GLY A 6 -9.95 -7.17 5.73
N LYS A 7 -9.58 -7.56 6.96
CA LYS A 7 -8.66 -6.85 7.86
C LYS A 7 -7.91 -7.85 8.75
N ASN A 8 -6.64 -7.60 9.07
CA ASN A 8 -5.75 -8.46 9.85
C ASN A 8 -5.57 -9.86 9.24
N SER A 9 -5.44 -9.95 7.92
CA SER A 9 -5.05 -11.22 7.30
C SER A 9 -3.67 -11.66 7.81
N SER A 10 -3.39 -12.96 7.80
CA SER A 10 -2.06 -13.48 8.18
C SER A 10 -0.92 -12.83 7.37
N ALA A 11 -1.22 -12.45 6.12
CA ALA A 11 -0.33 -11.69 5.25
C ALA A 11 -0.03 -10.28 5.79
N GLU A 12 -1.06 -9.56 6.22
CA GLU A 12 -0.92 -8.21 6.81
C GLU A 12 -0.09 -8.26 8.10
N ILE A 13 -0.32 -9.25 8.97
CA ILE A 13 0.44 -9.42 10.22
C ILE A 13 1.93 -9.68 9.93
N LYS A 14 2.25 -10.49 8.90
CA LYS A 14 3.63 -10.74 8.49
C LYS A 14 4.31 -9.48 7.95
N LEU A 15 3.65 -8.75 7.05
CA LEU A 15 4.17 -7.49 6.53
C LEU A 15 4.45 -6.49 7.67
N ARG A 16 3.53 -6.39 8.64
CA ARG A 16 3.71 -5.54 9.82
C ARG A 16 4.95 -5.91 10.64
N ARG A 17 5.18 -7.22 10.86
CA ARG A 17 6.39 -7.69 11.56
C ARG A 17 7.65 -7.33 10.78
N LEU A 18 7.63 -7.54 9.47
CA LEU A 18 8.74 -7.20 8.58
C LEU A 18 9.10 -5.71 8.66
N LEU A 19 8.11 -4.83 8.47
CA LEU A 19 8.31 -3.38 8.53
C LEU A 19 8.84 -2.91 9.90
N ARG A 20 8.40 -3.55 11.00
CA ARG A 20 8.94 -3.29 12.34
C ARG A 20 10.40 -3.70 12.45
N ARG A 21 10.82 -4.84 11.90
CA ARG A 21 12.24 -5.24 11.87
C ARG A 21 13.09 -4.23 11.10
N MET A 22 12.56 -3.70 10.01
CA MET A 22 13.21 -2.66 9.20
C MET A 22 13.26 -1.29 9.89
N GLY A 23 12.69 -1.14 11.10
CA GLY A 23 12.63 0.15 11.81
C GLY A 23 11.70 1.18 11.16
N ILE A 24 10.74 0.74 10.34
CA ILE A 24 9.85 1.63 9.59
C ILE A 24 8.55 1.84 10.37
N GLY A 25 8.30 3.08 10.78
CA GLY A 25 7.02 3.49 11.35
C GLY A 25 5.92 3.56 10.29
N TYR A 26 4.74 3.03 10.60
CA TYR A 26 3.59 3.01 9.69
C TYR A 26 2.26 3.20 10.41
N ARG A 27 1.23 3.61 9.66
CA ARG A 27 -0.18 3.64 10.08
C ARG A 27 -0.96 2.61 9.28
N LEU A 28 -1.97 2.00 9.89
CA LEU A 28 -2.80 0.98 9.26
C LEU A 28 -4.12 1.57 8.76
N HIS A 29 -4.63 1.02 7.65
CA HIS A 29 -5.98 1.28 7.11
C HIS A 29 -6.38 2.76 7.06
N ARG A 30 -5.52 3.59 6.45
CA ARG A 30 -5.78 5.03 6.29
C ARG A 30 -6.90 5.25 5.27
N LYS A 31 -8.12 5.49 5.79
CA LYS A 31 -9.34 5.72 4.98
C LYS A 31 -9.34 7.05 4.23
N ASP A 32 -8.50 7.98 4.66
CA ASP A 32 -8.25 9.28 4.04
C ASP A 32 -7.44 9.17 2.74
N LEU A 33 -6.87 8.00 2.44
CA LEU A 33 -6.12 7.76 1.21
C LEU A 33 -6.94 6.95 0.20
N PRO A 34 -6.82 7.26 -1.12
CA PRO A 34 -7.45 6.49 -2.18
C PRO A 34 -7.13 5.00 -2.08
N GLY A 35 -8.16 4.16 -2.20
CA GLY A 35 -8.03 2.71 -2.09
C GLY A 35 -7.86 2.15 -0.67
N SER A 36 -7.82 3.00 0.37
CA SER A 36 -7.68 2.58 1.77
C SER A 36 -6.52 1.59 1.98
N PRO A 37 -5.26 2.01 1.71
CA PRO A 37 -4.10 1.13 1.79
C PRO A 37 -3.99 0.47 3.16
N ASP A 38 -3.55 -0.79 3.17
CA ASP A 38 -3.36 -1.57 4.39
C ASP A 38 -2.32 -0.92 5.30
N VAL A 39 -1.24 -0.43 4.70
CA VAL A 39 -0.15 0.25 5.40
C VAL A 39 0.17 1.57 4.71
N ALA A 40 0.27 2.64 5.49
CA ALA A 40 0.65 3.96 5.00
C ALA A 40 1.77 4.56 5.84
N MET A 41 2.77 5.14 5.17
CA MET A 41 3.95 5.77 5.74
C MET A 41 3.96 7.25 5.31
N ALA A 42 3.33 8.10 6.11
CA ALA A 42 3.27 9.55 5.84
C ALA A 42 4.66 10.17 5.75
N GLY A 43 5.58 9.77 6.64
CA GLY A 43 6.96 10.26 6.65
C GLY A 43 7.78 9.85 5.43
N ARG A 44 7.31 8.91 4.58
CA ARG A 44 7.96 8.51 3.33
C ARG A 44 7.10 8.80 2.10
N LYS A 45 5.89 9.37 2.29
CA LYS A 45 4.80 9.40 1.31
C LYS A 45 4.68 8.06 0.57
N ALA A 46 4.61 6.96 1.31
CA ALA A 46 4.51 5.61 0.73
C ALA A 46 3.30 4.86 1.27
N ALA A 47 2.62 4.11 0.40
CA ALA A 47 1.46 3.31 0.72
C ALA A 47 1.67 1.89 0.20
N ILE A 48 1.39 0.88 1.04
CA ILE A 48 1.49 -0.53 0.68
C ILE A 48 0.10 -1.15 0.69
N PHE A 49 -0.23 -1.84 -0.40
CA PHE A 49 -1.43 -2.67 -0.55
C PHE A 49 -1.05 -4.14 -0.44
N VAL A 50 -1.75 -4.89 0.40
CA VAL A 50 -1.58 -6.33 0.55
C VAL A 50 -2.63 -7.04 -0.29
N HIS A 51 -2.24 -7.56 -1.45
CA HIS A 51 -3.15 -8.23 -2.36
C HIS A 51 -3.10 -9.75 -2.20
N GLY A 52 -4.28 -10.34 -2.02
CA GLY A 52 -4.44 -11.79 -2.12
C GLY A 52 -4.31 -12.23 -3.58
N CYS A 53 -3.42 -13.20 -3.84
CA CYS A 53 -3.12 -13.64 -5.21
C CYS A 53 -4.38 -14.08 -5.99
N PHE A 54 -5.33 -14.72 -5.33
CA PHE A 54 -6.58 -15.17 -5.97
C PHE A 54 -7.55 -14.02 -6.29
N TRP A 55 -7.70 -13.05 -5.38
CA TRP A 55 -8.74 -12.01 -5.47
C TRP A 55 -8.41 -10.87 -6.43
N HIS A 56 -7.12 -10.65 -6.69
CA HIS A 56 -6.62 -9.65 -7.64
C HIS A 56 -6.00 -10.29 -8.89
N GLY A 57 -6.02 -11.63 -8.98
CA GLY A 57 -5.56 -12.39 -10.14
C GLY A 57 -4.05 -12.28 -10.37
N HIS A 58 -3.22 -12.65 -9.41
CA HIS A 58 -1.77 -12.72 -9.61
C HIS A 58 -1.40 -13.88 -10.55
N ASP A 59 -0.34 -13.74 -11.33
CA ASP A 59 0.12 -14.78 -12.26
C ASP A 59 0.78 -16.00 -11.57
N CYS A 60 0.82 -16.02 -10.23
CA CYS A 60 1.34 -17.16 -9.49
C CYS A 60 0.37 -18.36 -9.52
N LYS A 61 0.86 -19.57 -9.22
CA LYS A 61 0.08 -20.83 -9.20
C LYS A 61 -1.25 -20.76 -8.40
N ARG A 62 -1.34 -19.88 -7.40
CA ARG A 62 -2.59 -19.67 -6.63
C ARG A 62 -3.55 -18.69 -7.30
N GLY A 63 -3.05 -17.65 -7.97
CA GLY A 63 -3.89 -16.65 -8.62
C GLY A 63 -4.36 -17.09 -10.01
N ALA A 64 -3.55 -17.89 -10.71
CA ALA A 64 -3.93 -18.54 -11.96
C ALA A 64 -4.93 -19.70 -11.79
N ARG A 65 -5.30 -20.05 -10.55
CA ARG A 65 -6.27 -21.11 -10.28
C ARG A 65 -7.68 -20.61 -10.61
N ALA A 66 -8.09 -20.79 -11.86
CA ALA A 66 -9.43 -20.44 -12.30
C ALA A 66 -10.49 -21.19 -11.46
N PRO A 67 -11.51 -20.50 -10.93
CA PRO A 67 -12.59 -21.16 -10.22
C PRO A 67 -13.39 -22.03 -11.20
N LYS A 68 -13.50 -23.33 -10.90
CA LYS A 68 -14.26 -24.30 -11.71
C LYS A 68 -15.77 -24.02 -11.79
N ALA A 69 -16.29 -23.18 -10.88
CA ALA A 69 -17.69 -22.75 -10.85
C ALA A 69 -17.79 -21.22 -10.86
N ASN A 70 -18.80 -20.67 -11.54
CA ASN A 70 -19.06 -19.22 -11.66
C ASN A 70 -17.89 -18.42 -12.28
N ALA A 71 -17.15 -19.02 -13.22
CA ALA A 71 -15.97 -18.42 -13.83
C ALA A 71 -16.25 -17.00 -14.38
N ALA A 72 -17.35 -16.79 -15.11
CA ALA A 72 -17.72 -15.48 -15.63
C ALA A 72 -17.90 -14.41 -14.52
N TYR A 73 -18.59 -14.75 -13.43
CA TYR A 73 -18.75 -13.86 -12.28
C TYR A 73 -17.39 -13.51 -11.66
N TRP A 74 -16.52 -14.50 -11.49
CA TRP A 74 -15.20 -14.31 -10.91
C TRP A 74 -14.27 -13.48 -11.79
N THR A 75 -14.26 -13.74 -13.10
CA THR A 75 -13.49 -12.95 -14.07
C THR A 75 -13.93 -11.49 -14.04
N ALA A 76 -15.24 -11.22 -14.09
CA ALA A 76 -15.78 -9.86 -14.00
C ALA A 76 -15.47 -9.18 -12.65
N LYS A 77 -15.48 -9.95 -11.55
CA LYS A 77 -15.14 -9.43 -10.23
C LYS A 77 -13.65 -9.08 -10.09
N ILE A 78 -12.76 -9.95 -10.56
CA ILE A 78 -11.31 -9.72 -10.57
C ILE A 78 -10.98 -8.51 -11.45
N ALA A 79 -11.60 -8.41 -12.64
CA ALA A 79 -11.42 -7.26 -13.52
C ALA A 79 -11.82 -5.94 -12.85
N ARG A 80 -12.97 -5.90 -12.15
CA ARG A 80 -13.40 -4.72 -11.38
C ARG A 80 -12.45 -4.37 -10.23
N ASN A 81 -11.90 -5.38 -9.55
CA ASN A 81 -10.90 -5.14 -8.50
C ASN A 81 -9.64 -4.52 -9.09
N ARG A 82 -9.08 -5.10 -10.16
CA ARG A 82 -7.92 -4.55 -10.86
C ARG A 82 -8.15 -3.11 -11.32
N ALA A 83 -9.32 -2.81 -11.89
CA ALA A 83 -9.66 -1.45 -12.32
C ALA A 83 -9.66 -0.47 -11.13
N ARG A 84 -10.20 -0.87 -9.98
CA ARG A 84 -10.17 -0.07 -8.75
C ARG A 84 -8.74 0.10 -8.21
N ASP A 85 -7.91 -0.94 -8.26
CA ASP A 85 -6.52 -0.90 -7.79
C ASP A 85 -5.68 0.07 -8.65
N ILE A 86 -5.89 0.04 -9.98
CA ILE A 86 -5.27 0.98 -10.92
C ILE A 86 -5.67 2.41 -10.60
N ALA A 87 -6.98 2.67 -10.44
CA ALA A 87 -7.48 4.01 -10.11
C ALA A 87 -6.93 4.53 -8.77
N SER A 88 -6.86 3.65 -7.76
CA SER A 88 -6.35 4.00 -6.43
C SER A 88 -4.85 4.30 -6.47
N THR A 89 -4.08 3.51 -7.21
CA THR A 89 -2.64 3.69 -7.42
C THR A 89 -2.37 5.02 -8.14
N ALA A 90 -3.12 5.30 -9.21
CA ALA A 90 -2.99 6.56 -9.96
C ALA A 90 -3.32 7.79 -9.09
N ALA A 91 -4.39 7.72 -8.28
CA ALA A 91 -4.76 8.79 -7.36
C ALA A 91 -3.69 9.03 -6.29
N LEU A 92 -3.11 7.96 -5.73
CA LEU A 92 -2.00 8.07 -4.79
C LEU A 92 -0.76 8.70 -5.44
N GLN A 93 -0.40 8.27 -6.64
CA GLN A 93 0.72 8.84 -7.39
C GLN A 93 0.51 10.34 -7.67
N ALA A 94 -0.70 10.75 -8.03
CA ALA A 94 -1.06 12.16 -8.23
C ALA A 94 -0.91 12.99 -6.94
N MET A 95 -1.13 12.39 -5.77
CA MET A 95 -0.89 13.01 -4.47
C MET A 95 0.61 13.00 -4.04
N GLY A 96 1.49 12.51 -4.90
CA GLY A 96 2.92 12.34 -4.61
C GLY A 96 3.23 11.16 -3.69
N TRP A 97 2.33 10.18 -3.59
CA TRP A 97 2.53 8.97 -2.82
C TRP A 97 3.07 7.83 -3.70
N ARG A 98 4.09 7.13 -3.19
CA ARG A 98 4.55 5.88 -3.76
C ARG A 98 3.64 4.73 -3.34
N ALA A 99 2.82 4.24 -4.26
CA ALA A 99 2.05 3.02 -4.07
C ALA A 99 2.91 1.78 -4.37
N VAL A 100 2.93 0.82 -3.45
CA VAL A 100 3.63 -0.47 -3.56
C VAL A 100 2.61 -1.59 -3.33
N VAL A 101 2.61 -2.59 -4.20
CA VAL A 101 1.76 -3.78 -4.03
C VAL A 101 2.62 -4.93 -3.56
N VAL A 102 2.19 -5.56 -2.46
CA VAL A 102 2.78 -6.76 -1.89
C VAL A 102 1.77 -7.89 -2.02
N TRP A 103 2.18 -8.96 -2.69
CA TRP A 103 1.33 -10.13 -2.88
C TRP A 103 1.49 -11.13 -1.74
N GLU A 104 0.41 -11.83 -1.39
CA GLU A 104 0.42 -12.87 -0.35
C GLU A 104 1.51 -13.95 -0.59
N CYS A 105 1.82 -14.27 -1.85
CA CYS A 105 2.86 -15.25 -2.16
C CYS A 105 4.28 -14.74 -1.89
N GLU A 106 4.52 -13.42 -1.95
CA GLU A 106 5.83 -12.83 -1.66
C GLU A 106 6.14 -12.87 -0.17
N LEU A 107 5.11 -12.86 0.68
CA LEU A 107 5.23 -13.03 2.13
C LEU A 107 5.64 -14.45 2.57
N LYS A 108 5.91 -15.35 1.61
CA LYS A 108 6.57 -16.64 1.88
C LYS A 108 8.09 -16.48 1.96
N ASP A 109 8.65 -15.51 1.26
CA ASP A 109 10.08 -15.20 1.26
C ASP A 109 10.28 -13.80 1.83
N GLU A 110 10.36 -13.74 3.16
CA GLU A 110 10.48 -12.48 3.88
C GLU A 110 11.78 -11.75 3.55
N ALA A 111 12.87 -12.47 3.28
CA ALA A 111 14.18 -11.87 2.97
C ALA A 111 14.17 -11.20 1.59
N ALA A 112 13.62 -11.87 0.58
CA ALA A 112 13.45 -11.28 -0.74
C ALA A 112 12.52 -10.07 -0.71
N LEU A 113 11.41 -10.17 0.05
CA LEU A 113 10.47 -9.07 0.22
C LEU A 113 11.12 -7.89 0.95
N GLU A 114 11.90 -8.12 2.00
CA GLU A 114 12.65 -7.09 2.73
C GLU A 114 13.60 -6.34 1.80
N ALA A 115 14.39 -7.08 1.01
CA ALA A 115 15.32 -6.49 0.05
C ALA A 115 14.59 -5.67 -1.03
N ARG A 116 13.43 -6.15 -1.51
CA ARG A 116 12.58 -5.41 -2.46
C ARG A 116 12.02 -4.13 -1.84
N LEU A 117 11.45 -4.21 -0.64
CA LEU A 117 10.91 -3.05 0.07
C LEU A 117 12.01 -2.02 0.38
N GLY A 118 13.23 -2.47 0.71
CA GLY A 118 14.38 -1.59 0.91
C GLY A 118 14.76 -0.78 -0.33
N ARG A 119 14.50 -1.31 -1.54
CA ARG A 119 14.73 -0.59 -2.81
C ARG A 119 13.56 0.27 -3.25
N GLU A 120 12.33 -0.21 -3.03
CA GLU A 120 11.12 0.45 -3.54
C GLU A 120 10.57 1.54 -2.62
N LEU A 121 10.82 1.45 -1.31
CA LEU A 121 10.33 2.43 -0.35
C LEU A 121 11.23 3.68 -0.35
N PRO A 122 10.65 4.88 -0.53
CA PRO A 122 11.40 6.12 -0.42
C PRO A 122 12.06 6.25 0.96
N ARG A 123 13.19 6.97 1.02
CA ARG A 123 13.79 7.39 2.28
C ARG A 123 12.82 8.27 3.08
N ALA A 124 12.97 8.29 4.39
CA ALA A 124 12.14 9.15 5.23
C ALA A 124 12.40 10.63 4.88
N LEU A 125 11.32 11.37 4.65
CA LEU A 125 11.29 12.82 4.38
C LEU A 125 11.82 13.64 5.57
N THR A 126 12.09 13.01 6.71
CA THR A 126 12.69 13.63 7.91
C THR A 126 14.21 13.67 7.87
N ASP A 127 14.86 13.32 6.75
CA ASP A 127 16.23 13.77 6.51
C ASP A 127 16.23 15.28 6.26
N ARG A 128 16.15 16.05 7.36
CA ARG A 128 16.15 17.52 7.39
C ARG A 128 17.56 18.09 7.21
N SER A 129 18.37 17.48 6.36
CA SER A 129 19.62 18.08 5.85
C SER A 129 19.34 18.96 4.64
N SER A 130 18.35 19.86 4.74
CA SER A 130 18.11 20.90 3.71
C SER A 130 17.51 22.15 4.38
N PRO A 131 18.24 23.30 4.38
CA PRO A 131 17.74 24.55 4.92
C PRO A 131 16.98 25.33 3.83
N ARG A 132 15.66 25.47 3.99
CA ARG A 132 14.68 26.37 3.31
C ARG A 132 13.31 25.73 3.58
N ASP A 133 12.31 26.36 4.19
CA ASP A 133 11.87 27.74 4.06
C ASP A 133 11.43 28.32 5.41
N SER A 134 12.13 29.38 5.83
CA SER A 134 11.55 30.41 6.69
C SER A 134 10.89 31.43 5.76
N ASN A 135 9.60 31.29 5.44
CA ASN A 135 8.81 32.45 5.04
C ASN A 135 7.30 32.24 5.19
N GLN A 136 6.66 33.29 5.72
CA GLN A 136 5.24 33.62 5.69
C GLN A 136 4.32 32.93 6.74
N ALA A 137 3.60 33.63 7.62
CA ALA A 137 3.19 35.03 7.63
C ALA A 137 3.16 35.61 9.05
N ALA A 138 3.84 36.74 9.22
CA ALA A 138 3.65 37.66 10.32
C ALA A 138 2.45 38.57 10.03
N ALA A 139 1.69 38.84 11.08
CA ALA A 139 1.02 40.10 11.41
C ALA A 139 0.50 40.97 10.25
N VAL A 140 -0.83 41.09 10.19
CA VAL A 140 -1.46 42.40 10.03
C VAL A 140 -2.59 42.52 11.06
N ALA A 141 -2.22 43.05 12.22
CA ALA A 141 -3.14 43.68 13.14
C ALA A 141 -3.15 45.18 12.83
N GLY A 142 -4.35 45.75 12.69
CA GLY A 142 -4.72 47.11 13.12
C GLY A 142 -4.02 48.32 12.49
N SER A 143 -4.80 49.09 11.73
CA SER A 143 -4.82 50.55 11.55
C SER A 143 -5.94 50.78 10.51
N SER A 144 -6.95 51.64 10.64
CA SER A 144 -7.39 52.65 11.59
C SER A 144 -8.87 52.92 11.27
#